data_AF-V7I2B4-F1
#
_entry.id   AF-V7I2B4-F1
#
_cell.length_a   1.000
_cell.length_b   1.000
_cell.length_c   1.000
_cell.angle_alpha   90.00
_cell.angle_beta   90.00
_cell.angle_gamma   90.00
#
_symmetry.space_group_name_H-M   'P 1'
#
loop_
_entity.id
_entity.type
_entity.pdbx_description
1 polymer ?
#
loop_
_entity_poly.entity_id
_entity_poly.type
_entity_poly.pdbx_seq_one_letter_code
_entity_poly.pdbx_strand_id
1 'polypeptide(L)' 'MMIQKKDRFENRSGKVYEIAGKWDRDFILAPIEEADNECLIYTPGEMEEFLETGYFKRVGGGK' A
#
# COMPACT_ATOMS: atom_id res chain seq x y z
N MET A 1 9.10 9.04 -3.71
CA MET A 1 9.48 7.67 -4.19
C MET A 1 8.42 7.19 -5.18
N MET A 2 8.74 6.45 -6.25
CA MET A 2 7.69 6.06 -7.23
C MET A 2 6.98 4.77 -6.78
N ILE A 3 5.72 4.89 -6.38
CA ILE A 3 4.83 3.76 -6.05
C ILE A 3 4.16 3.26 -7.34
N GLN A 4 4.21 1.95 -7.58
CA GLN A 4 3.68 1.29 -8.76
C GLN A 4 2.64 0.22 -8.41
N LYS A 5 1.81 -0.17 -9.38
CA LYS A 5 0.92 -1.32 -9.24
C LYS A 5 1.76 -2.56 -8.91
N LYS A 6 1.23 -3.45 -8.05
CA LYS A 6 1.92 -4.62 -7.48
C LYS A 6 3.02 -4.32 -6.46
N ASP A 7 3.28 -3.06 -6.12
CA ASP A 7 4.11 -2.75 -4.95
C ASP A 7 3.43 -3.26 -3.68
N ARG A 8 4.21 -3.84 -2.77
CA ARG A 8 3.72 -4.43 -1.53
C ARG A 8 4.24 -3.69 -0.32
N PHE A 9 3.33 -3.44 0.61
CA PHE A 9 3.58 -2.69 1.83
C PHE A 9 3.09 -3.48 3.04
N GLU A 10 3.95 -3.60 4.04
CA GLU A 10 3.63 -4.20 5.34
C GLU A 10 3.37 -3.08 6.36
N ASN A 11 2.25 -3.18 7.08
CA ASN A 11 1.94 -2.27 8.18
C ASN A 11 2.60 -2.73 9.50
N ARG A 12 2.48 -1.94 10.55
CA ARG A 12 3.05 -2.26 11.88
C ARG A 12 2.50 -3.55 12.52
N SER A 13 1.35 -4.03 12.07
CA SER A 13 0.75 -5.29 12.54
C SER A 13 1.23 -6.51 11.75
N GLY A 14 2.10 -6.34 10.75
CA GLY A 14 2.57 -7.42 9.88
C GLY A 14 1.60 -7.77 8.74
N LYS A 15 0.49 -7.03 8.60
CA LYS A 15 -0.42 -7.21 7.46
C LYS A 15 0.21 -6.61 6.21
N VAL A 16 0.15 -7.36 5.12
CA VAL A 16 0.69 -6.93 3.83
C VAL A 16 -0.45 -6.57 2.88
N TYR A 17 -0.25 -5.47 2.18
CA TYR A 17 -1.15 -4.97 1.15
C TYR A 17 -0.40 -4.77 -0.17
N GLU A 18 -1.07 -4.98 -1.28
CA GLU A 18 -0.56 -4.76 -2.64
C GLU A 18 -1.29 -3.58 -3.30
N ILE A 19 -0.58 -2.74 -4.04
CA ILE A 19 -1.19 -1.68 -4.85
C ILE A 19 -1.98 -2.34 -5.98
N ALA A 20 -3.32 -2.34 -5.85
CA ALA A 20 -4.24 -2.84 -6.86
C ALA A 20 -4.37 -1.89 -8.05
N GLY A 21 -4.19 -0.59 -7.81
CA GLY A 21 -4.29 0.47 -8.80
C GLY A 21 -4.49 1.82 -8.14
N LYS A 22 -5.13 2.73 -8.88
CA LYS A 22 -5.51 4.06 -8.39
C LYS A 22 -7.00 4.33 -8.63
N TRP A 23 -7.62 5.06 -7.73
CA TRP A 23 -8.91 5.71 -7.93
C TRP A 23 -8.65 7.21 -8.07
N ASP A 24 -8.87 7.78 -9.26
CA ASP A 24 -8.41 9.13 -9.60
C ASP A 24 -6.91 9.32 -9.28
N ARG A 25 -6.59 10.01 -8.18
CA ARG A 25 -5.21 10.25 -7.73
C ARG A 25 -4.77 9.36 -6.57
N ASP A 26 -5.72 8.71 -5.91
CA ASP A 26 -5.49 7.98 -4.66
C ASP A 26 -5.06 6.55 -4.96
N PHE A 27 -4.20 6.01 -4.11
CA PHE A 27 -3.71 4.64 -4.18
C PHE A 27 -4.71 3.69 -3.53
N ILE A 28 -5.02 2.60 -4.24
CA ILE A 28 -5.83 1.50 -3.68
C ILE A 28 -4.88 0.37 -3.29
N LEU A 29 -4.91 0.01 -2.01
CA LEU A 29 -4.15 -1.08 -1.42
C LEU A 29 -5.13 -2.22 -1.10
N ALA A 30 -4.97 -3.36 -1.76
CA ALA A 30 -5.74 -4.56 -1.47
C ALA A 30 -4.93 -5.49 -0.56
N PRO A 31 -5.55 -6.10 0.47
CA PRO A 31 -4.86 -7.09 1.29
C PRO A 31 -4.45 -8.29 0.43
N ILE A 32 -3.28 -8.88 0.70
CA ILE A 32 -2.91 -10.16 0.04
C ILE A 32 -3.48 -11.39 0.75
N GLU A 33 -3.97 -11.24 1.98
CA GLU A 33 -4.66 -12.32 2.69
C GLU A 33 -6.12 -12.43 2.19
N GLU A 34 -6.50 -13.57 1.62
CA GLU A 34 -7.84 -13.78 1.03
C GLU A 34 -9.00 -13.66 2.04
N ALA A 35 -8.72 -13.83 3.34
CA ALA A 35 -9.72 -13.68 4.39
C ALA A 35 -10.05 -12.21 4.71
N ASP A 36 -9.16 -11.29 4.34
CA ASP A 36 -9.34 -9.86 4.53
C ASP A 36 -9.91 -9.25 3.25
N ASN A 37 -11.07 -8.59 3.36
CA ASN A 37 -11.77 -7.98 2.22
C ASN A 37 -11.74 -6.45 2.27
N GLU A 38 -11.03 -5.86 3.23
CA GLU A 38 -10.98 -4.41 3.41
C GLU A 38 -9.82 -3.81 2.61
N CYS A 39 -10.14 -3.12 1.52
CA CYS A 39 -9.17 -2.31 0.79
C CYS A 39 -8.94 -0.97 1.49
N LEU A 40 -7.71 -0.46 1.41
CA LEU A 40 -7.34 0.86 1.90
C LEU A 40 -7.20 1.82 0.73
N ILE A 41 -7.60 3.08 0.95
CA ILE A 41 -7.45 4.16 -0.04
C ILE A 41 -6.72 5.30 0.64
N TYR A 42 -5.62 5.74 0.02
CA TYR A 42 -4.80 6.83 0.53
C TYR A 42 -4.39 7.78 -0.58
N THR A 43 -4.42 9.07 -0.27
CA THR A 43 -3.85 10.09 -1.12
C THR A 43 -2.34 9.91 -1.27
N PRO A 44 -1.71 10.50 -2.31
CA PRO A 44 -0.26 10.46 -2.45
C PRO A 44 0.50 11.05 -1.25
N GLY A 45 -0.03 12.11 -0.63
CA GLY A 45 0.60 12.74 0.53
C GLY A 45 0.59 11.83 1.77
N GLU A 46 -0.54 11.18 2.05
CA GLU A 46 -0.64 10.20 3.15
C GLU A 46 0.32 9.03 2.92
N MET A 47 0.42 8.53 1.67
CA MET A 47 1.37 7.46 1.36
C MET A 47 2.83 7.88 1.58
N GLU A 48 3.22 9.11 1.22
CA GLU A 48 4.55 9.63 1.53
C GLU A 48 4.79 9.70 3.03
N GLU A 49 3.86 10.30 3.79
CA GLU A 49 3.96 10.39 5.24
C GLU A 49 4.07 9.00 5.90
N PHE A 50 3.28 8.01 5.47
CA PHE A 50 3.34 6.66 6.03
C PHE A 50 4.66 5.94 5.77
N LEU A 51 5.30 6.22 4.63
CA LEU A 51 6.62 5.66 4.33
C LEU A 51 7.71 6.38 5.14
N GLU A 52 7.62 7.70 5.28
CA GLU A 52 8.57 8.49 6.07
C GLU A 52 8.50 8.16 7.57
N THR A 53 7.29 7.98 8.10
CA THR A 53 7.05 7.64 9.52
C THR A 53 7.21 6.15 9.82
N GLY A 54 7.48 5.32 8.81
CA GLY A 54 7.58 3.86 8.94
C GLY A 54 6.27 3.20 9.40
N TYR A 55 5.12 3.83 9.15
CA TYR A 55 3.81 3.19 9.29
C TYR A 55 3.67 2.04 8.29
N PHE A 56 4.11 2.26 7.06
CA PHE A 56 4.28 1.23 6.05
C PHE A 56 5.76 1.00 5.75
N LYS A 57 6.11 -0.26 5.51
CA LYS A 57 7.42 -0.66 4.98
C LYS A 57 7.21 -1.35 3.65
N ARG A 58 7.98 -0.96 2.63
CA ARG A 58 7.96 -1.65 1.34
C ARG A 58 8.62 -3.02 1.49
N VAL A 59 7.86 -4.09 1.22
CA VAL A 59 8.29 -5.49 1.39
C VAL A 59 8.40 -6.26 0.08
N GLY A 60 8.05 -5.63 -1.05
CA GLY A 60 8.24 -6.21 -2.36
C GLY A 60 7.58 -5.41 -3.48
N GLY A 61 7.65 -5.95 -4.70
CA GLY A 61 7.00 -5.41 -5.88
C GLY A 61 7.87 -4.44 -6.68
N GLY A 62 7.62 -4.46 -8.00
CA GLY A 62 8.43 -3.79 -9.03
C GLY A 62 9.16 -4.76 -9.97
N LYS A 63 8.41 -5.52 -10.77
CA LYS A 63 8.75 -5.97 -12.14
C LYS A 63 7.48 -6.02 -12.97
#